data_AF-A0A095ZC70-F1
#
_entry.id   AF-A0A095ZC70-F1
#
_cell.length_a   1.000
_cell.length_b   1.000
_cell.length_c   1.000
_cell.angle_alpha   90.00
_cell.angle_beta   90.00
_cell.angle_gamma   90.00
#
_symmetry.space_group_name_H-M   'P 1'
#
loop_
_entity.id
_entity.type
_entity.pdbx_description
1 polymer ?
#
loop_
_entity_poly.entity_id
_entity_poly.type
_entity_poly.pdbx_seq_one_letter_code
_entity_poly.pdbx_strand_id
1 'polypeptide(L)'
;MLTATGVLAIVHAISGDAFNAWGWRVPFLFSIVMIAIGMFIRLGVAESPIFEEVSKDADQLRLPIVQMFKYNGKQLVQGALAFMGNGVVGYMITGGFILAYTSGPNGMGLDGNKMLNIITLASASWIVTTLFAAWISDKIGRVRTFQIGFVLNLVWVFPLFALINTGEWSNIMLGILPLTIGLGLTYGPQSAMFAEIFP
;
A
#
# COMPACT_ATOMS: atom_id res chain seq x y z
N MET A 1 -2.07 7.88 -0.51
CA MET A 1 -1.63 9.11 0.19
C MET A 1 -1.43 10.28 -0.75
N LEU A 2 -0.55 10.21 -1.76
CA LEU A 2 -0.31 11.34 -2.69
C LEU A 2 -1.57 12.00 -3.26
N THR A 3 -2.50 11.22 -3.81
CA THR A 3 -3.73 11.76 -4.39
C THR A 3 -4.62 12.39 -3.33
N ALA A 4 -4.72 11.76 -2.16
CA ALA A 4 -5.49 12.29 -1.03
C ALA A 4 -4.88 13.60 -0.51
N THR A 5 -3.57 13.63 -0.24
CA THR A 5 -2.87 14.84 0.19
C THR A 5 -2.93 15.94 -0.87
N GLY A 6 -2.79 15.60 -2.15
CA GLY A 6 -2.87 16.55 -3.27
C GLY A 6 -4.24 17.18 -3.41
N VAL A 7 -5.31 16.36 -3.38
CA VAL A 7 -6.70 16.86 -3.40
C VAL A 7 -6.97 17.73 -2.18
N LEU A 8 -6.54 17.30 -0.98
CA LEU A 8 -6.69 18.08 0.24
C LEU A 8 -5.95 19.42 0.16
N ALA A 9 -4.72 19.43 -0.35
CA ALA A 9 -3.93 20.66 -0.52
C ALA A 9 -4.61 21.64 -1.49
N ILE A 10 -5.14 21.15 -2.62
CA ILE A 10 -5.88 21.96 -3.59
C ILE A 10 -7.15 22.53 -2.95
N VAL A 11 -7.94 21.69 -2.28
CA VAL A 11 -9.18 22.10 -1.64
C VAL A 11 -8.91 23.11 -0.53
N HIS A 12 -7.86 22.90 0.27
CA HIS A 12 -7.45 23.84 1.32
C HIS A 12 -7.01 25.20 0.73
N ALA A 13 -6.25 25.19 -0.37
CA ALA A 13 -5.82 26.40 -1.06
C ALA A 13 -7.00 27.20 -1.66
N ILE A 14 -8.04 26.52 -2.15
CA ILE A 14 -9.24 27.16 -2.72
C ILE A 14 -10.21 27.62 -1.63
N SER A 15 -10.37 26.83 -0.56
CA SER A 15 -11.43 27.06 0.44
C SER A 15 -11.01 28.00 1.57
N GLY A 16 -9.70 28.18 1.82
CA GLY A 16 -9.19 28.97 2.94
C GLY A 16 -9.87 28.60 4.26
N ASP A 17 -10.35 29.61 5.00
CA ASP A 17 -11.05 29.44 6.28
C ASP A 17 -12.35 28.62 6.16
N ALA A 18 -12.95 28.56 4.96
CA ALA A 18 -14.16 27.79 4.71
C ALA A 18 -13.91 26.28 4.57
N PHE A 19 -12.64 25.83 4.61
CA PHE A 19 -12.31 24.41 4.58
C PHE A 19 -13.02 23.63 5.69
N ASN A 20 -12.96 24.15 6.93
CA ASN A 20 -13.58 23.52 8.09
C ASN A 20 -15.12 23.61 8.05
N ALA A 21 -15.67 24.63 7.39
CA ALA A 21 -17.12 24.78 7.25
C ALA A 21 -17.70 23.82 6.20
N TRP A 22 -17.08 23.74 5.02
CA TRP A 22 -17.60 22.91 3.92
C TRP A 22 -16.56 22.30 2.99
N GLY A 23 -15.37 22.89 2.85
CA GLY A 23 -14.35 22.40 1.93
C GLY A 23 -13.95 20.94 2.17
N TRP A 24 -13.95 20.47 3.42
CA TRP A 24 -13.67 19.08 3.77
C TRP A 24 -14.58 18.05 3.07
N ARG A 25 -15.77 18.44 2.59
CA ARG A 25 -16.71 17.55 1.87
C ARG A 25 -16.32 17.31 0.41
N VAL A 26 -15.54 18.21 -0.20
CA VAL A 26 -15.19 18.16 -1.63
C VAL A 26 -14.43 16.87 -2.02
N PRO A 27 -13.41 16.39 -1.26
CA PRO A 27 -12.74 15.14 -1.56
C PRO A 27 -13.68 13.92 -1.57
N PHE A 28 -14.71 13.92 -0.72
CA PHE A 28 -15.71 12.85 -0.66
C PHE A 28 -16.65 12.88 -1.86
N LEU A 29 -17.09 14.07 -2.29
CA LEU A 29 -17.90 14.17 -3.50
C LEU A 29 -17.10 13.77 -4.75
N PHE A 30 -15.80 14.09 -4.77
CA PHE A 30 -14.91 13.66 -5.85
C PHE A 30 -14.77 12.13 -5.96
N SER A 31 -14.96 11.38 -4.86
CA SER A 31 -14.93 9.91 -4.93
C SER A 31 -16.06 9.34 -5.78
N ILE A 32 -17.21 10.02 -5.91
CA ILE A 32 -18.31 9.61 -6.79
C ILE A 32 -17.84 9.58 -8.25
N VAL A 33 -17.10 10.60 -8.68
CA VAL A 33 -16.52 10.67 -10.04
C VAL A 33 -15.52 9.54 -10.25
N MET A 34 -14.66 9.26 -9.26
CA MET A 34 -13.71 8.15 -9.32
C MET A 34 -14.40 6.79 -9.42
N ILE A 35 -15.51 6.58 -8.69
CA ILE A 35 -16.32 5.36 -8.78
C ILE A 35 -16.93 5.22 -10.19
N ALA A 36 -17.50 6.30 -10.73
CA ALA A 36 -18.09 6.28 -12.07
C ALA A 36 -17.04 5.94 -13.15
N ILE A 37 -15.84 6.52 -13.07
CA ILE A 37 -14.73 6.20 -13.97
C ILE A 37 -14.31 4.73 -13.80
N GLY A 38 -14.15 4.26 -12.56
CA GLY A 38 -13.82 2.86 -12.29
C GLY A 38 -14.85 1.89 -12.85
N MET A 39 -16.15 2.22 -12.72
CA MET A 39 -17.25 1.44 -13.29
C MET A 39 -17.21 1.43 -14.81
N PHE A 40 -17.00 2.59 -15.43
CA PHE A 40 -16.89 2.71 -16.89
C PHE A 40 -15.75 1.87 -17.46
N ILE A 41 -14.56 1.93 -16.84
CA ILE A 41 -13.41 1.10 -17.25
C ILE A 41 -13.75 -0.39 -17.09
N ARG A 42 -14.38 -0.77 -15.97
CA ARG A 42 -14.72 -2.16 -15.68
C ARG A 42 -15.73 -2.75 -16.68
N LEU A 43 -16.66 -1.94 -17.18
CA LEU A 43 -17.62 -2.36 -18.20
C LEU A 43 -16.97 -2.64 -19.56
N GLY A 44 -15.77 -2.10 -19.83
CA GLY A 44 -15.04 -2.31 -21.07
C GLY A 44 -14.06 -3.50 -21.07
N VAL A 45 -13.84 -4.15 -19.93
CA VAL A 45 -12.94 -5.31 -19.83
C VAL A 45 -13.77 -6.58 -20.02
N ALA A 46 -13.66 -7.21 -21.19
CA ALA A 46 -14.23 -8.52 -21.43
C ALA A 46 -13.58 -9.56 -20.49
N GLU A 47 -14.36 -10.50 -19.98
CA GLU A 47 -13.83 -11.62 -19.20
C GLU A 47 -12.87 -12.45 -20.06
N SER A 48 -11.83 -13.02 -19.42
CA SER A 48 -10.88 -13.89 -20.12
C SER A 48 -11.62 -15.13 -20.67
N PRO A 49 -11.32 -15.60 -21.89
CA PRO A 49 -11.95 -16.81 -22.46
C PRO A 49 -11.81 -18.05 -21.57
N ILE A 50 -10.78 -18.11 -20.71
CA ILE A 50 -10.60 -19.16 -19.70
C ILE A 50 -11.72 -19.15 -18.65
N PHE A 51 -12.24 -17.98 -18.31
CA PHE A 51 -13.33 -17.83 -17.33
C PHE A 51 -14.68 -18.27 -17.91
N GLU A 52 -14.91 -18.05 -19.21
CA GLU A 52 -16.10 -18.55 -19.92
C GLU A 52 -16.12 -20.08 -20.03
N GLU A 53 -14.95 -20.72 -20.21
CA GLU A 53 -14.84 -22.18 -20.24
C GLU A 53 -15.07 -22.80 -18.85
N VAL A 54 -14.48 -22.23 -17.79
CA VAL A 54 -14.62 -22.74 -16.41
C VAL A 54 -16.03 -22.49 -15.85
N SER A 55 -16.72 -21.44 -16.28
CA SER A 55 -18.12 -21.14 -15.89
C SER A 55 -19.09 -22.27 -16.27
N LYS A 56 -18.81 -23.00 -17.36
CA LYS A 56 -19.63 -24.16 -17.78
C LYS A 56 -19.47 -25.38 -16.85
N ASP A 57 -18.35 -25.48 -16.14
CA ASP A 57 -18.07 -26.54 -15.15
C ASP A 57 -18.31 -26.09 -13.69
N ALA A 58 -18.65 -24.82 -13.46
CA ALA A 58 -18.82 -24.24 -12.13
C ALA A 58 -19.92 -24.93 -11.28
N ASP A 59 -20.90 -25.56 -11.92
CA ASP A 59 -21.95 -26.36 -11.25
C ASP A 59 -21.39 -27.58 -10.49
N GLN A 60 -20.15 -28.02 -10.77
CA GLN A 60 -19.53 -29.17 -10.09
C GLN A 60 -18.81 -28.83 -8.78
N LEU A 61 -18.46 -27.57 -8.52
CA LEU A 61 -17.73 -27.15 -7.31
C LEU A 61 -18.70 -26.68 -6.23
N ARG A 62 -19.38 -27.63 -5.57
CA ARG A 62 -20.39 -27.33 -4.53
C ARG A 62 -19.87 -26.59 -3.29
N LEU A 63 -18.55 -26.56 -3.03
CA LEU A 63 -17.94 -25.88 -1.88
C LEU A 63 -16.50 -25.40 -2.18
N PRO A 64 -16.33 -24.39 -3.04
CA PRO A 64 -15.00 -23.97 -3.52
C PRO A 64 -14.12 -23.43 -2.37
N ILE A 65 -14.72 -22.75 -1.40
CA ILE A 65 -14.00 -22.21 -0.23
C ILE A 65 -13.49 -23.35 0.67
N VAL A 66 -14.34 -24.33 0.99
CA VAL A 66 -13.95 -25.45 1.88
C VAL A 66 -12.89 -26.32 1.21
N GLN A 67 -13.00 -26.54 -0.11
CA GLN A 67 -12.00 -27.25 -0.88
C GLN A 67 -10.67 -26.47 -0.94
N MET A 68 -10.70 -25.14 -1.07
CA MET A 68 -9.50 -24.30 -1.03
C MET A 68 -8.74 -24.42 0.30
N PHE A 69 -9.44 -24.39 1.44
CA PHE A 69 -8.80 -24.62 2.75
C PHE A 69 -8.28 -26.05 2.91
N LYS A 70 -9.01 -27.04 2.38
CA LYS A 70 -8.66 -28.47 2.51
C LYS A 70 -7.45 -28.87 1.65
N TYR A 71 -7.35 -28.35 0.43
CA TYR A 71 -6.31 -28.74 -0.53
C TYR A 71 -5.16 -27.74 -0.65
N ASN A 72 -5.41 -26.44 -0.41
CA ASN A 72 -4.45 -25.35 -0.56
C ASN A 72 -4.24 -24.53 0.73
N GLY A 73 -4.53 -25.10 1.91
CA GLY A 73 -4.47 -24.39 3.18
C GLY A 73 -3.09 -23.80 3.52
N LYS A 74 -1.99 -24.48 3.14
CA LYS A 74 -0.63 -23.97 3.35
C LYS A 74 -0.36 -22.71 2.52
N GLN A 75 -0.72 -22.75 1.24
CA GLN A 75 -0.60 -21.65 0.28
C GLN A 75 -1.43 -20.45 0.72
N LEU A 76 -2.64 -20.70 1.21
CA LEU A 76 -3.51 -19.66 1.75
C LEU A 76 -2.90 -18.98 2.98
N VAL A 77 -2.38 -19.75 3.94
CA VAL A 77 -1.73 -19.18 5.13
C VAL A 77 -0.48 -18.39 4.74
N GLN A 78 0.33 -18.90 3.80
CA GLN A 78 1.50 -18.19 3.30
C GLN A 78 1.12 -16.86 2.62
N GLY A 79 0.10 -16.86 1.76
CA GLY A 79 -0.41 -15.65 1.12
C GLY A 79 -1.00 -14.65 2.11
N ALA A 80 -1.76 -15.14 3.10
CA ALA A 80 -2.34 -14.30 4.15
C ALA A 80 -1.26 -13.64 5.02
N LEU A 81 -0.26 -14.41 5.47
CA LEU A 81 0.85 -13.87 6.26
C LEU A 81 1.70 -12.88 5.46
N ALA A 82 1.96 -13.18 4.19
CA ALA A 82 2.64 -12.29 3.26
C ALA A 82 1.89 -10.96 3.11
N PHE A 83 0.57 -11.01 2.94
CA PHE A 83 -0.28 -9.83 2.84
C PHE A 83 -0.31 -9.01 4.14
N MET A 84 -0.45 -9.68 5.29
CA MET A 84 -0.42 -9.04 6.60
C MET A 84 0.90 -8.33 6.86
N GLY A 85 2.04 -8.99 6.57
CA GLY A 85 3.36 -8.40 6.75
C GLY A 85 3.55 -7.12 5.93
N ASN A 86 3.10 -7.13 4.67
CA ASN A 86 3.12 -5.94 3.83
C ASN A 86 2.20 -4.84 4.38
N GLY A 87 0.98 -5.21 4.81
CA GLY A 87 0.01 -4.31 5.41
C GLY A 87 0.52 -3.60 6.67
N VAL A 88 1.28 -4.29 7.52
CA VAL A 88 1.89 -3.70 8.74
C VAL A 88 2.89 -2.60 8.37
N VAL A 89 3.81 -2.86 7.43
CA VAL A 89 4.81 -1.87 7.02
C VAL A 89 4.14 -0.68 6.30
N GLY A 90 3.14 -0.95 5.46
CA GLY A 90 2.33 0.09 4.83
C GLY A 90 1.58 0.96 5.84
N TYR A 91 1.01 0.35 6.88
CA TYR A 91 0.35 1.05 7.99
C TYR A 91 1.34 1.89 8.82
N MET A 92 2.55 1.38 9.07
CA MET A 92 3.60 2.10 9.78
C MET A 92 3.90 3.46 9.13
N ILE A 93 4.10 3.49 7.81
CA ILE A 93 4.48 4.70 7.08
C ILE A 93 3.25 5.56 6.72
N THR A 94 2.24 4.96 6.10
CA THR A 94 1.14 5.71 5.45
C THR A 94 -0.20 5.59 6.19
N GLY A 95 -0.37 4.57 7.04
CA GLY A 95 -1.58 4.36 7.82
C GLY A 95 -1.67 5.20 9.10
N GLY A 96 -0.62 5.96 9.42
CA GLY A 96 -0.64 6.97 10.46
C GLY A 96 0.08 6.61 11.75
N PHE A 97 0.70 5.42 11.86
CA PHE A 97 1.45 5.07 13.08
C PHE A 97 2.65 5.99 13.30
N ILE A 98 3.54 6.18 12.32
CA ILE A 98 4.71 7.08 12.48
C ILE A 98 4.24 8.52 12.68
N LEU A 99 3.16 8.94 12.02
CA LEU A 99 2.55 10.26 12.21
C LEU A 99 2.06 10.44 13.66
N ALA A 100 1.35 9.46 14.21
CA ALA A 100 0.88 9.49 15.60
C ALA A 100 2.04 9.40 16.61
N TYR A 101 3.06 8.60 16.32
CA TYR A 101 4.24 8.44 17.17
C TYR A 101 5.06 9.73 17.28
N THR A 102 5.16 10.49 16.19
CA THR A 102 5.96 11.72 16.16
C THR A 102 5.17 12.98 16.50
N SER A 103 3.94 13.11 16.00
CA SER A 103 3.14 14.34 16.09
C SER A 103 1.88 14.19 16.92
N GLY A 104 1.58 13.00 17.44
CA GLY A 104 0.40 12.76 18.27
C GLY A 104 0.51 13.39 19.67
N PRO A 105 -0.61 13.53 20.41
CA PRO A 105 -0.64 14.12 21.75
C PRO A 105 0.26 13.40 22.77
N ASN A 106 0.43 12.08 22.60
CA ASN A 106 1.30 11.23 23.41
C ASN A 106 2.62 10.89 22.69
N GLY A 107 2.88 11.52 21.55
CA GLY A 107 4.06 11.31 20.72
C GLY A 107 5.20 12.27 21.08
N MET A 108 6.15 12.42 20.16
CA MET A 108 7.31 13.30 20.33
C MET A 108 6.98 14.81 20.28
N GLY A 109 5.74 15.19 19.97
CA GLY A 109 5.32 16.59 19.86
C GLY A 109 5.87 17.34 18.64
N LEU A 110 6.29 16.62 17.60
CA LEU A 110 6.84 17.20 16.38
C LEU A 110 5.73 17.77 15.46
N ASP A 111 6.08 18.74 14.62
CA ASP A 111 5.16 19.40 13.68
C ASP A 111 4.52 18.39 12.69
N GLY A 112 3.20 18.19 12.83
CA GLY A 112 2.43 17.26 12.01
C GLY A 112 2.41 17.62 10.52
N ASN A 113 2.47 18.90 10.16
CA ASN A 113 2.46 19.32 8.76
C ASN A 113 3.78 18.94 8.07
N LYS A 114 4.90 19.12 8.78
CA LYS A 114 6.22 18.67 8.28
C LYS A 114 6.27 17.15 8.14
N MET A 115 5.72 16.42 9.11
CA MET A 115 5.66 14.96 9.01
C MET A 115 4.79 14.50 7.83
N LEU A 116 3.63 15.13 7.61
CA LEU A 116 2.79 14.85 6.44
C LEU A 116 3.50 15.11 5.10
N ASN A 117 4.35 16.14 5.02
CA ASN A 117 5.17 16.39 3.83
C ASN A 117 6.19 15.26 3.61
N ILE A 118 6.84 14.78 4.68
CA ILE A 118 7.77 13.64 4.58
C ILE A 118 7.03 12.36 4.16
N ILE A 119 5.86 12.07 4.73
CA ILE A 119 5.05 10.90 4.34
C ILE A 119 4.58 11.02 2.88
N THR A 120 4.30 12.23 2.42
CA THR A 120 3.94 12.50 1.02
C THR A 120 5.14 12.21 0.10
N LEU A 121 6.33 12.70 0.44
CA LEU A 121 7.56 12.38 -0.31
C LEU A 121 7.87 10.87 -0.29
N ALA A 122 7.72 10.23 0.86
CA ALA A 122 7.87 8.78 1.00
C ALA A 122 6.88 8.01 0.12
N SER A 123 5.65 8.49 -0.01
CA SER A 123 4.65 7.90 -0.90
C SER A 123 5.04 8.02 -2.38
N ALA A 124 5.69 9.12 -2.79
CA ALA A 124 6.23 9.26 -4.14
C ALA A 124 7.39 8.28 -4.40
N SER A 125 8.32 8.16 -3.44
CA SER A 125 9.40 7.17 -3.48
C SER A 125 8.84 5.74 -3.56
N TRP A 126 7.75 5.46 -2.84
CA TRP A 126 7.11 4.16 -2.85
C TRP A 126 6.55 3.78 -4.25
N ILE A 127 5.98 4.74 -4.99
CA ILE A 127 5.51 4.49 -6.36
C ILE A 127 6.68 4.05 -7.26
N VAL A 128 7.77 4.82 -7.24
CA VAL A 128 8.95 4.56 -8.09
C VAL A 128 9.56 3.20 -7.76
N THR A 129 9.72 2.92 -6.47
CA THR A 129 10.29 1.64 -6.00
C THR A 129 9.37 0.45 -6.28
N THR A 130 8.05 0.63 -6.24
CA THR A 130 7.09 -0.42 -6.62
C THR A 130 7.18 -0.76 -8.10
N LEU A 131 7.27 0.25 -8.98
CA LEU A 131 7.43 0.03 -10.42
C LEU A 131 8.76 -0.67 -10.74
N PHE A 132 9.84 -0.21 -10.11
CA PHE A 132 11.15 -0.84 -10.23
C PHE A 132 11.14 -2.29 -9.71
N ALA A 133 10.45 -2.54 -8.60
CA ALA A 133 10.28 -3.86 -8.01
C ALA A 133 9.52 -4.82 -8.92
N ALA A 134 8.47 -4.35 -9.59
CA ALA A 134 7.72 -5.13 -10.57
C ALA A 134 8.66 -5.60 -11.69
N TRP A 135 9.41 -4.67 -12.30
CA TRP A 135 10.36 -4.98 -13.37
C TRP A 135 11.49 -5.91 -12.94
N ILE A 136 12.10 -5.68 -11.77
CA ILE A 136 13.20 -6.54 -11.31
C ILE A 136 12.70 -7.92 -10.89
N SER A 137 11.45 -8.05 -10.44
CA SER A 137 10.86 -9.33 -10.06
C SER A 137 10.78 -10.32 -11.21
N ASP A 138 10.60 -9.83 -12.44
CA ASP A 138 10.62 -10.68 -13.63
C ASP A 138 12.02 -11.21 -13.94
N LYS A 139 13.08 -10.57 -13.44
CA LYS A 139 14.48 -10.95 -13.68
C LYS A 139 15.06 -11.85 -12.59
N ILE A 140 14.85 -11.49 -11.32
CA ILE A 140 15.43 -12.22 -10.18
C ILE A 140 14.47 -13.23 -9.56
N GLY A 141 13.20 -13.22 -9.98
CA GLY A 141 12.13 -14.06 -9.48
C GLY A 141 11.32 -13.38 -8.37
N ARG A 142 9.98 -13.52 -8.43
CA ARG A 142 9.03 -12.85 -7.52
C ARG A 142 9.27 -13.14 -6.05
N VAL A 143 9.44 -14.43 -5.70
CA VAL A 143 9.67 -14.87 -4.32
C VAL A 143 10.97 -14.28 -3.76
N ARG A 144 12.04 -14.22 -4.56
CA ARG A 144 13.31 -13.63 -4.13
C ARG A 144 13.18 -12.13 -3.90
N THR A 145 12.56 -11.40 -4.83
CA THR A 145 12.28 -9.96 -4.65
C THR A 145 11.49 -9.69 -3.38
N PHE A 146 10.47 -10.51 -3.12
CA PHE A 146 9.63 -10.42 -1.92
C PHE A 146 10.44 -10.65 -0.64
N GLN A 147 11.27 -11.71 -0.60
CA GLN A 147 12.14 -12.02 0.54
C GLN A 147 13.16 -10.89 0.82
N ILE A 148 13.79 -10.34 -0.22
CA ILE A 148 14.74 -9.22 -0.10
C ILE A 148 14.04 -8.01 0.53
N GLY A 149 12.82 -7.68 0.08
CA GLY A 149 12.05 -6.58 0.64
C GLY A 149 11.73 -6.75 2.13
N PHE A 150 11.34 -7.95 2.55
CA PHE A 150 11.08 -8.24 3.96
C PHE A 150 12.33 -8.21 4.83
N VAL A 151 13.44 -8.78 4.35
CA VAL A 151 14.72 -8.73 5.07
C VAL A 151 15.19 -7.29 5.23
N LEU A 152 15.08 -6.47 4.18
CA LEU A 152 15.43 -5.06 4.23
C LEU A 152 14.56 -4.33 5.26
N ASN A 153 13.24 -4.51 5.24
CA ASN A 153 12.35 -3.90 6.23
C ASN A 153 12.65 -4.34 7.67
N LEU A 154 12.91 -5.63 7.87
CA LEU A 154 13.21 -6.19 9.19
C LEU A 154 14.52 -5.63 9.77
N VAL A 155 15.55 -5.49 8.94
CA VAL A 155 16.82 -4.89 9.36
C VAL A 155 16.66 -3.37 9.57
N TRP A 156 15.91 -2.71 8.69
CA TRP A 156 15.80 -1.25 8.68
C TRP A 156 14.86 -0.69 9.75
N VAL A 157 13.98 -1.51 10.34
CA VAL A 157 13.09 -1.07 11.41
C VAL A 157 13.86 -0.56 12.65
N PHE A 158 15.04 -1.12 12.96
CA PHE A 158 15.84 -0.67 14.11
C PHE A 158 16.50 0.71 13.84
N PRO A 159 17.23 0.91 12.72
CA PRO A 159 17.71 2.24 12.32
C PRO A 159 16.60 3.28 12.21
N LEU A 160 15.43 2.90 11.70
CA LEU A 160 14.27 3.79 11.57
C LEU A 160 13.93 4.47 12.89
N PHE A 161 13.71 3.68 13.95
CA PHE A 161 13.35 4.26 15.25
C PHE A 161 14.52 5.00 15.90
N ALA A 162 15.76 4.53 15.71
CA ALA A 162 16.94 5.26 16.18
C ALA A 162 17.04 6.66 15.55
N LEU A 163 16.76 6.78 14.25
CA LEU A 163 16.78 8.04 13.51
C LEU A 163 15.57 8.92 13.83
N ILE A 164 14.37 8.34 13.97
CA ILE A 164 13.17 9.11 14.33
C ILE A 164 13.32 9.73 15.72
N ASN A 165 13.84 8.97 16.68
CA ASN A 165 13.99 9.41 18.06
C ASN A 165 15.01 10.55 18.24
N THR A 166 15.81 10.89 17.22
CA THR A 166 16.68 12.08 17.31
C THR A 166 15.90 13.38 17.18
N GLY A 167 14.65 13.36 16.69
CA GLY A 167 13.81 14.55 16.49
C GLY A 167 14.24 15.48 15.34
N GLU A 168 15.30 15.10 14.61
CA GLU A 168 15.84 15.88 13.49
C GLU A 168 15.16 15.50 12.18
N TRP A 169 14.66 16.49 11.44
CA TRP A 169 13.87 16.27 10.22
C TRP A 169 14.64 15.49 9.14
N SER A 170 15.93 15.76 9.00
CA SER A 170 16.80 15.04 8.05
C SER A 170 16.93 13.56 8.42
N ASN A 171 17.05 13.24 9.71
CA ASN A 171 17.18 11.87 10.19
C ASN A 171 15.86 11.11 10.03
N ILE A 172 14.73 11.75 10.35
CA ILE A 172 13.39 11.18 10.12
C ILE A 172 13.20 10.84 8.64
N MET A 173 13.58 11.74 7.73
CA MET A 173 13.49 11.50 6.28
C MET A 173 14.38 10.33 5.84
N LEU A 174 15.63 10.27 6.33
CA LEU A 174 16.55 9.16 6.07
C LEU A 174 16.09 7.84 6.69
N GLY A 175 15.32 7.87 7.77
CA GLY A 175 14.70 6.68 8.35
C GLY A 175 13.58 6.14 7.46
N ILE A 176 12.69 7.01 7.00
CA ILE A 176 11.44 6.64 6.30
C ILE A 176 11.70 6.23 4.83
N LEU A 177 12.54 6.96 4.09
CA LEU A 177 12.72 6.73 2.65
C LEU A 177 13.24 5.33 2.29
N PRO A 178 14.24 4.74 2.99
CA PRO A 178 14.69 3.39 2.67
C PRO A 178 13.65 2.32 3.01
N LEU A 179 12.78 2.58 3.99
CA LEU A 179 11.67 1.68 4.31
C LEU A 179 10.66 1.59 3.14
N THR A 180 10.49 2.67 2.36
CA THR A 180 9.64 2.61 1.16
C THR A 180 10.22 1.75 0.05
N ILE A 181 11.56 1.58 0.01
CA ILE A 181 12.22 0.67 -0.94
C ILE A 181 11.87 -0.78 -0.60
N GLY A 182 12.02 -1.17 0.68
CA GLY A 182 11.65 -2.51 1.14
C GLY A 182 10.16 -2.79 0.90
N LEU A 183 9.31 -1.82 1.21
CA LEU A 183 7.88 -1.91 0.93
C LEU A 183 7.57 -2.05 -0.57
N GLY A 184 8.22 -1.27 -1.43
CA GLY A 184 8.09 -1.38 -2.89
C GLY A 184 8.47 -2.77 -3.42
N LEU A 185 9.58 -3.33 -2.92
CA LEU A 185 10.03 -4.70 -3.27
C LEU A 185 9.04 -5.78 -2.86
N THR A 186 8.30 -5.58 -1.77
CA THR A 186 7.24 -6.51 -1.36
C THR A 186 5.93 -6.29 -2.11
N TYR A 187 5.57 -5.04 -2.44
CA TYR A 187 4.28 -4.72 -3.05
C TYR A 187 4.24 -4.97 -4.56
N GLY A 188 5.32 -4.63 -5.27
CA GLY A 188 5.42 -4.76 -6.74
C GLY A 188 5.10 -6.15 -7.27
N PRO A 189 5.76 -7.23 -6.79
CA PRO A 189 5.50 -8.60 -7.24
C PRO A 189 4.25 -9.25 -6.61
N GLN A 190 3.59 -8.61 -5.64
CA GLN A 190 2.64 -9.29 -4.74
C GLN A 190 1.43 -9.87 -5.47
N SER A 191 0.81 -9.12 -6.39
CA SER A 191 -0.39 -9.55 -7.11
C SER A 191 -0.11 -10.76 -7.99
N ALA A 192 1.00 -10.74 -8.71
CA ALA A 192 1.38 -11.83 -9.60
C ALA A 192 1.88 -13.06 -8.83
N MET A 193 2.57 -12.86 -7.70
CA MET A 193 2.96 -13.96 -6.81
C MET A 193 1.73 -14.67 -6.24
N PHE A 194 0.67 -13.93 -5.88
CA PHE A 194 -0.56 -14.54 -5.38
C PHE A 194 -1.31 -15.32 -6.44
N ALA A 195 -1.29 -14.87 -7.71
CA ALA A 195 -1.83 -15.64 -8.82
C ALA A 195 -1.06 -16.95 -9.04
N GLU A 196 0.27 -16.95 -8.87
CA GLU A 196 1.13 -18.13 -9.08
C GLU A 196 1.14 -19.12 -7.90
N ILE A 197 0.69 -18.70 -6.70
CA ILE A 197 0.66 -19.55 -5.50
C ILE A 197 -0.47 -20.58 -5.56
N PHE A 198 -1.53 -20.30 -6.31
CA PHE A 198 -2.64 -21.23 -6.51
C PHE A 198 -2.52 -21.92 -7.88
N PRO A 199 -2.58 -23.25 -7.95
CA PRO A 199 -2.52 -24.01 -9.20
C PRO A 199 -3.76 -23.81 -10.07
#